data_AF-A0A395RKG9-F1
#
_entry.id   AF-A0A395RKG9-F1
#
_cell.length_a   1.000
_cell.length_b   1.000
_cell.length_c   1.000
_cell.angle_alpha   90.00
_cell.angle_beta   90.00
_cell.angle_gamma   90.00
#
_symmetry.space_group_name_H-M   'P 1'
#
loop_
_entity.id
_entity.type
_entity.pdbx_description
1 polymer ?
#
loop_
_entity_poly.entity_id
_entity_poly.type
_entity_poly.pdbx_seq_one_letter_code
_entity_poly.pdbx_strand_id
1 'polypeptide(L)'
;MSSEAQPSNTINLSHQAPITSAEIMVDSDCVQSLDKGTTIYSKDDLTRQEKEALYDLLREWCTTRPNKIVTPALVQVFFAWVFQAWNSENDCISLPVVPGKKKLAESAVPVVNGDHVRLDDDTTMERAITKACINWDQTEKARVQVYNTSLVIALARLRIVNFAKAGTDQLPVVPGDLCVNQRLMRCQLISDGFARIMEVMNNVGRADYLM
;
A
#
# COMPACT_ATOMS: atom_id res chain seq x y z
N MET A 1 3.23 -44.63 38.69
CA MET A 1 4.27 -43.58 38.67
C MET A 1 4.44 -43.15 37.22
N SER A 2 4.27 -41.84 37.00
CA SER A 2 4.74 -41.00 35.90
C SER A 2 4.50 -41.45 34.46
N SER A 3 3.40 -40.98 33.88
CA SER A 3 3.32 -40.67 32.45
C SER A 3 4.06 -39.35 32.21
N GLU A 4 5.22 -39.39 31.55
CA GLU A 4 5.87 -38.19 31.01
C GLU A 4 5.24 -37.86 29.65
N ALA A 5 4.41 -36.81 29.63
CA ALA A 5 3.97 -36.20 28.39
C ALA A 5 5.05 -35.19 27.94
N GLN A 6 5.74 -35.49 26.84
CA GLN A 6 6.61 -34.53 26.16
C GLN A 6 5.76 -33.39 25.55
N PRO A 7 6.18 -32.12 25.68
CA PRO A 7 5.54 -31.02 24.94
C PRO A 7 5.98 -31.07 23.48
N SER A 8 5.06 -31.43 22.59
CA SER A 8 5.24 -31.28 21.14
C SER A 8 5.25 -29.79 20.78
N ASN A 9 6.45 -29.24 20.55
CA ASN A 9 6.67 -27.88 20.04
C ASN A 9 6.48 -27.79 18.51
N THR A 10 5.44 -28.41 17.97
CA THR A 10 5.16 -28.38 16.53
C THR A 10 3.97 -27.46 16.27
N ILE A 11 4.25 -26.22 15.84
CA ILE A 11 3.22 -25.34 15.28
C ILE A 11 2.85 -25.92 13.91
N ASN A 12 1.69 -26.59 13.85
CA ASN A 12 1.15 -27.14 12.63
C ASN A 12 0.61 -26.01 11.74
N LEU A 13 1.40 -25.60 10.74
CA LEU A 13 1.08 -24.51 9.81
C LEU A 13 0.01 -24.88 8.76
N SER A 14 -0.61 -26.06 8.84
CA SER A 14 -1.57 -26.53 7.82
C SER A 14 -3.06 -26.23 8.11
N HIS A 15 -3.35 -25.47 9.17
CA HIS A 15 -4.70 -24.98 9.45
C HIS A 15 -4.71 -23.47 9.75
N GLN A 16 -4.29 -22.64 8.80
CA GLN A 16 -4.83 -21.29 8.74
C GLN A 16 -6.12 -21.34 7.94
N ALA A 17 -7.24 -21.49 8.66
CA ALA A 17 -8.51 -21.06 8.11
C ALA A 17 -8.33 -19.62 7.58
N PRO A 18 -8.92 -19.27 6.42
CA PRO A 18 -8.92 -17.89 5.98
C PRO A 18 -9.56 -17.07 7.09
N ILE A 19 -8.78 -16.25 7.78
CA ILE A 19 -9.29 -15.41 8.84
C ILE A 19 -10.39 -14.56 8.21
N THR A 20 -11.62 -14.76 8.67
CA THR A 20 -12.77 -14.05 8.10
C THR A 20 -12.70 -12.59 8.52
N SER A 21 -13.19 -11.67 7.70
CA SER A 21 -13.18 -10.22 8.02
C SER A 21 -13.77 -9.91 9.41
N ALA A 22 -14.72 -10.74 9.86
CA ALA A 22 -15.33 -10.69 11.18
C ALA A 22 -14.37 -11.00 12.35
N GLU A 23 -13.37 -11.86 12.17
CA GLU A 23 -12.39 -12.21 13.22
C GLU A 23 -11.24 -11.19 13.31
N ILE A 24 -10.97 -10.43 12.24
CA ILE A 24 -9.94 -9.37 12.21
C ILE A 24 -10.49 -8.07 12.78
N MET A 25 -11.80 -7.83 12.63
CA MET A 25 -12.53 -6.73 13.27
C MET A 25 -12.78 -7.02 14.76
N VAL A 26 -11.70 -7.10 15.54
CA VAL A 26 -11.73 -7.17 17.02
C VAL A 26 -12.33 -5.88 17.64
N ASP A 27 -12.54 -4.85 16.83
CA ASP A 27 -13.12 -3.56 17.22
C ASP A 27 -14.63 -3.70 17.49
N SER A 28 -14.98 -3.89 18.76
CA SER A 28 -16.36 -4.09 19.22
C SER A 28 -17.17 -2.79 19.32
N ASP A 29 -16.49 -1.64 19.26
CA ASP A 29 -17.09 -0.32 19.38
C ASP A 29 -17.67 0.11 18.03
N CYS A 30 -18.92 -0.27 17.78
CA CYS A 30 -19.69 0.15 16.61
C CYS A 30 -21.06 0.65 17.07
N VAL A 31 -21.57 1.70 16.44
CA VAL A 31 -22.98 2.07 16.59
C VAL A 31 -23.87 1.02 15.92
N GLN A 32 -25.09 0.85 16.44
CA GLN A 32 -26.06 -0.11 15.88
C GLN A 32 -26.76 0.45 14.63
N SER A 33 -26.98 1.77 14.60
CA SER A 33 -27.69 2.46 13.52
C SER A 33 -27.23 3.91 13.44
N LEU A 34 -27.41 4.53 12.28
CA LEU A 34 -27.17 5.95 12.03
C LEU A 34 -28.39 6.57 11.36
N ASP A 35 -28.82 7.72 11.89
CA ASP A 35 -29.81 8.54 11.22
C ASP A 35 -29.21 9.18 9.97
N LYS A 36 -30.05 9.44 8.97
CA LYS A 36 -29.64 10.11 7.75
C LYS A 36 -29.09 11.51 8.05
N GLY A 37 -27.89 11.80 7.55
CA GLY A 37 -27.19 13.07 7.77
C GLY A 37 -26.37 13.12 9.06
N THR A 38 -26.22 12.01 9.78
CA THR A 38 -25.41 11.96 11.00
C THR A 38 -23.95 12.26 10.70
N THR A 39 -23.34 13.09 11.54
CA THR A 39 -21.93 13.43 11.46
C THR A 39 -21.06 12.32 12.06
N ILE A 40 -20.11 11.79 11.28
CA ILE A 40 -19.18 10.72 11.70
C ILE A 40 -17.82 11.36 12.05
N TYR A 41 -17.45 11.38 13.32
CA TYR A 41 -16.21 12.00 13.80
C TYR A 41 -15.07 11.01 13.95
N SER A 42 -15.39 9.75 14.21
CA SER A 42 -14.44 8.70 14.53
C SER A 42 -14.85 7.35 13.94
N LYS A 43 -13.96 6.37 14.04
CA LYS A 43 -14.26 4.99 13.65
C LYS A 43 -15.37 4.37 14.50
N ASP A 44 -15.58 4.86 15.73
CA ASP A 44 -16.55 4.27 16.68
C ASP A 44 -17.98 4.67 16.32
N ASP A 45 -18.13 5.76 15.56
CA ASP A 45 -19.40 6.24 15.00
C ASP A 45 -19.85 5.43 13.76
N LEU A 46 -19.05 4.45 13.32
CA LEU A 46 -19.39 3.58 12.19
C LEU A 46 -20.08 2.31 12.68
N THR A 47 -21.07 1.86 11.92
CA THR A 47 -21.64 0.52 12.08
C THR A 47 -20.65 -0.55 11.66
N ARG A 48 -20.92 -1.79 12.09
CA ARG A 48 -20.13 -2.95 11.66
C ARG A 48 -20.09 -3.11 10.14
N GLN A 49 -21.24 -2.93 9.47
CA GLN A 49 -21.36 -3.10 8.02
C GLN A 49 -20.57 -2.04 7.26
N GLU A 50 -20.56 -0.80 7.74
CA GLU A 50 -19.77 0.29 7.14
C GLU A 50 -18.27 0.05 7.31
N LYS A 51 -17.84 -0.43 8.48
CA LYS A 51 -16.44 -0.83 8.71
C LYS A 51 -16.03 -2.00 7.80
N GLU A 52 -16.90 -3.00 7.62
CA GLU A 52 -16.68 -4.10 6.66
C GLU A 52 -16.55 -3.57 5.23
N ALA A 53 -17.43 -2.65 4.81
CA ALA A 53 -17.36 -2.02 3.50
C ALA A 53 -16.08 -1.18 3.29
N LEU A 54 -15.47 -0.64 4.36
CA LEU A 54 -14.16 0.03 4.28
C LEU A 54 -13.00 -0.96 4.24
N TYR A 55 -13.16 -2.13 4.86
CA TYR A 55 -12.12 -3.17 4.93
C TYR A 55 -11.73 -3.72 3.55
N ASP A 56 -12.66 -3.75 2.59
CA ASP A 56 -12.37 -4.18 1.22
C ASP A 56 -11.28 -3.31 0.55
N LEU A 57 -11.22 -2.01 0.86
CA LEU A 57 -10.14 -1.14 0.37
C LEU A 57 -8.77 -1.59 0.87
N LEU A 58 -8.71 -2.02 2.14
CA LEU A 58 -7.48 -2.49 2.76
C LEU A 58 -7.06 -3.85 2.18
N ARG A 59 -8.03 -4.73 1.94
CA ARG A 59 -7.81 -6.02 1.29
C ARG A 59 -7.25 -5.84 -0.11
N GLU A 60 -7.88 -5.00 -0.93
CA GLU A 60 -7.41 -4.67 -2.28
C GLU A 60 -6.03 -4.00 -2.27
N TRP A 61 -5.76 -3.13 -1.29
CA TRP A 61 -4.43 -2.54 -1.17
C TRP A 61 -3.35 -3.58 -0.83
N CYS A 62 -3.65 -4.51 0.06
CA CYS A 62 -2.75 -5.62 0.40
C CYS A 62 -2.50 -6.57 -0.77
N THR A 63 -3.52 -6.87 -1.61
CA THR A 63 -3.30 -7.76 -2.78
C THR A 63 -2.35 -7.16 -3.83
N THR A 64 -2.17 -5.84 -3.85
CA THR A 64 -1.16 -5.21 -4.73
C THR A 64 0.28 -5.35 -4.26
N ARG A 65 0.52 -5.94 -3.08
CA ARG A 65 1.85 -6.13 -2.50
C ARG A 65 2.07 -7.61 -2.19
N PRO A 66 3.11 -8.25 -2.75
CA PRO A 66 3.41 -9.64 -2.40
C PRO A 66 3.70 -9.77 -0.90
N ASN A 67 3.17 -10.84 -0.29
CA ASN A 67 3.38 -11.21 1.12
C ASN A 67 2.81 -10.22 2.17
N LYS A 68 1.81 -9.40 1.81
CA LYS A 68 1.10 -8.56 2.79
C LYS A 68 -0.26 -9.17 3.12
N ILE A 69 -0.38 -9.65 4.35
CA ILE A 69 -1.64 -10.10 4.96
C ILE A 69 -2.23 -8.91 5.72
N VAL A 70 -3.56 -8.77 5.70
CA VAL A 70 -4.24 -7.79 6.53
C VAL A 70 -4.16 -8.24 7.99
N THR A 71 -3.54 -7.41 8.85
CA THR A 71 -3.42 -7.67 10.29
C THR A 71 -4.31 -6.72 11.07
N PRO A 72 -4.73 -7.08 12.31
CA PRO A 72 -5.50 -6.16 13.16
C PRO A 72 -4.78 -4.81 13.39
N ALA A 73 -3.45 -4.83 13.55
CA ALA A 73 -2.66 -3.62 13.68
C ALA A 73 -2.73 -2.73 12.42
N LEU A 74 -2.72 -3.33 11.22
CA LEU A 74 -2.85 -2.59 9.98
C LEU A 74 -4.24 -1.96 9.84
N VAL A 75 -5.29 -2.64 10.30
CA VAL A 75 -6.66 -2.10 10.35
C VAL A 75 -6.75 -0.88 11.25
N GLN A 76 -6.17 -0.95 12.45
CA GLN A 76 -6.14 0.18 13.39
C GLN A 76 -5.40 1.39 12.80
N VAL A 77 -4.22 1.15 12.19
CA VAL A 77 -3.45 2.19 11.51
C VAL A 77 -4.22 2.79 10.33
N PHE A 78 -4.94 1.96 9.57
CA PHE A 78 -5.78 2.42 8.48
C PHE A 78 -6.89 3.37 8.96
N PHE A 79 -7.65 2.99 9.99
CA PHE A 79 -8.68 3.89 10.55
C PHE A 79 -8.08 5.15 11.15
N ALA A 80 -6.92 5.06 11.81
CA ALA A 80 -6.22 6.25 12.30
C ALA A 80 -5.87 7.22 11.16
N TRP A 81 -5.40 6.72 10.01
CA TRP A 81 -5.14 7.55 8.84
C TRP A 81 -6.41 8.12 8.20
N VAL A 82 -7.48 7.33 8.12
CA VAL A 82 -8.77 7.79 7.59
C VAL A 82 -9.30 8.96 8.41
N PHE A 83 -9.22 8.88 9.74
CA PHE A 83 -9.71 9.93 10.63
C PHE A 83 -8.67 11.01 10.98
N GLN A 84 -7.43 10.90 10.49
CA GLN A 84 -6.39 11.90 10.73
C GLN A 84 -6.73 13.24 10.07
N ALA A 85 -6.92 14.29 10.87
CA ALA A 85 -7.37 15.61 10.39
C ALA A 85 -8.68 15.51 9.56
N TRP A 86 -9.52 14.53 9.90
CA TRP A 86 -10.84 14.38 9.30
C TRP A 86 -11.75 15.52 9.74
N ASN A 87 -12.41 16.14 8.77
CA ASN A 87 -13.50 17.06 9.00
C ASN A 87 -14.72 16.50 8.28
N SER A 88 -15.68 16.05 9.07
CA SER A 88 -16.94 15.46 8.63
C SER A 88 -17.87 16.45 7.92
N GLU A 89 -17.63 17.76 8.07
CA GLU A 89 -18.36 18.81 7.35
C GLU A 89 -17.84 19.04 5.92
N ASN A 90 -16.68 18.47 5.56
CA ASN A 90 -16.14 18.60 4.22
C ASN A 90 -16.85 17.62 3.27
N ASP A 91 -17.81 18.12 2.51
CA ASP A 91 -18.45 17.40 1.41
C ASP A 91 -17.50 17.08 0.23
N CYS A 92 -16.33 17.74 0.20
CA CYS A 92 -15.37 17.64 -0.89
C CYS A 92 -14.09 16.94 -0.44
N ILE A 93 -13.86 15.73 -0.95
CA ILE A 93 -12.61 15.00 -0.75
C ILE A 93 -11.88 14.94 -2.09
N SER A 94 -10.66 15.48 -2.13
CA SER A 94 -9.84 15.44 -3.33
C SER A 94 -9.14 14.10 -3.46
N LEU A 95 -9.22 13.49 -4.64
CA LEU A 95 -8.43 12.31 -4.99
C LEU A 95 -6.97 12.73 -5.26
N PRO A 96 -5.98 11.91 -4.88
CA PRO A 96 -4.59 12.21 -5.19
C PRO A 96 -4.37 12.21 -6.71
N VAL A 97 -3.52 13.13 -7.17
CA VAL A 97 -3.08 13.15 -8.57
C VAL A 97 -2.16 11.96 -8.81
N VAL A 98 -2.37 11.24 -9.92
CA VAL A 98 -1.50 10.14 -10.32
C VAL A 98 -0.10 10.70 -10.58
N PRO A 99 0.93 10.27 -9.85
CA PRO A 99 2.28 10.76 -10.07
C PRO A 99 2.74 10.34 -11.48
N GLY A 100 3.39 11.28 -12.18
CA GLY A 100 3.98 11.02 -13.49
C GLY A 100 4.98 9.86 -13.47
N LYS A 101 5.34 9.36 -14.66
CA LYS A 101 6.38 8.34 -14.79
C LYS A 101 7.72 8.94 -14.33
N LYS A 102 8.38 8.27 -13.39
CA LYS A 102 9.71 8.67 -12.94
C LYS A 102 10.68 8.49 -14.11
N LYS A 103 11.35 9.56 -14.54
CA LYS A 103 12.38 9.45 -15.59
C LYS A 103 13.70 9.02 -14.96
N LEU A 104 14.42 8.11 -15.61
CA LEU A 104 15.71 7.59 -15.13
C LEU A 104 16.70 8.73 -14.79
N ALA A 105 16.64 9.82 -15.56
CA ALA A 105 17.50 11.00 -15.43
C ALA A 105 17.20 11.87 -14.19
N GLU A 106 15.99 11.81 -13.62
CA GLU A 106 15.58 12.69 -12.50
C GLU A 106 16.00 12.15 -11.13
N SER A 107 16.54 10.93 -11.09
CA SER A 107 17.01 10.28 -9.85
C SER A 107 18.52 10.06 -9.85
N ALA A 108 19.21 10.52 -10.90
CA ALA A 108 20.66 10.46 -10.98
C ALA A 108 21.28 11.61 -10.17
N VAL A 109 22.38 11.28 -9.49
CA VAL A 109 23.34 12.18 -8.84
C VAL A 109 23.55 13.44 -9.70
N PRO A 110 23.73 14.64 -9.12
CA PRO A 110 23.93 15.87 -9.87
C PRO A 110 24.89 15.64 -11.03
N VAL A 111 24.35 15.73 -12.25
CA VAL A 111 25.12 15.64 -13.49
C VAL A 111 25.97 16.90 -13.54
N VAL A 112 27.24 16.76 -13.13
CA VAL A 112 28.27 17.73 -13.46
C VAL A 112 28.51 17.59 -14.97
N ASN A 113 28.44 18.72 -15.68
CA ASN A 113 28.57 18.83 -17.14
C ASN A 113 29.52 17.81 -17.79
N GLY A 114 29.03 17.18 -18.86
CA GLY A 114 29.82 16.67 -19.99
C GLY A 114 30.84 15.58 -19.67
N ASP A 115 30.47 14.35 -20.00
CA ASP A 115 31.34 13.23 -20.36
C ASP A 115 32.02 12.40 -19.26
N HIS A 116 32.10 12.84 -18.00
CA HIS A 116 32.77 12.04 -16.95
C HIS A 116 32.01 11.97 -15.63
N VAL A 117 31.54 10.76 -15.28
CA VAL A 117 31.13 10.43 -13.90
C VAL A 117 32.41 10.27 -13.08
N ARG A 118 32.78 11.30 -12.33
CA ARG A 118 33.82 11.19 -11.30
C ARG A 118 33.24 10.44 -10.11
N LEU A 119 33.76 9.26 -9.86
CA LEU A 119 33.50 8.51 -8.64
C LEU A 119 34.33 9.14 -7.51
N ASP A 120 33.77 9.20 -6.29
CA ASP A 120 34.58 9.52 -5.11
C ASP A 120 35.75 8.53 -4.99
N ASP A 121 36.87 8.98 -4.42
CA ASP A 121 38.14 8.24 -4.38
C ASP A 121 38.02 6.80 -3.82
N ASP A 122 36.99 6.53 -3.00
CA ASP A 122 36.71 5.22 -2.39
C ASP A 122 35.49 4.46 -2.98
N THR A 123 34.94 4.92 -4.12
CA THR A 123 33.74 4.34 -4.73
C THR A 123 34.09 3.65 -6.05
N THR A 124 33.95 2.32 -6.08
CA THR A 124 34.03 1.55 -7.34
C THR A 124 32.79 1.78 -8.20
N MET A 125 32.92 1.57 -9.52
CA MET A 125 31.78 1.66 -10.45
C MET A 125 30.63 0.71 -10.05
N GLU A 126 30.96 -0.51 -9.62
CA GLU A 126 30.00 -1.49 -9.10
C GLU A 126 29.23 -0.96 -7.88
N ARG A 127 29.93 -0.30 -6.94
CA ARG A 127 29.31 0.30 -5.77
C ARG A 127 28.41 1.48 -6.13
N ALA A 128 28.81 2.29 -7.12
CA ALA A 128 28.01 3.38 -7.64
C ALA A 128 26.71 2.90 -8.33
N ILE A 129 26.81 1.87 -9.17
CA ILE A 129 25.65 1.25 -9.84
C ILE A 129 24.70 0.65 -8.79
N THR A 130 25.24 -0.12 -7.85
CA THR A 130 24.44 -0.71 -6.75
C THR A 130 23.70 0.35 -5.95
N LYS A 131 24.38 1.46 -5.58
CA LYS A 131 23.77 2.56 -4.85
C LYS A 131 22.68 3.27 -5.67
N ALA A 132 22.88 3.46 -6.97
CA ALA A 132 21.88 4.05 -7.85
C ALA A 132 20.63 3.16 -7.96
N CYS A 133 20.80 1.85 -8.12
CA CYS A 133 19.69 0.89 -8.15
C CYS A 133 18.89 0.90 -6.83
N ILE A 134 19.58 0.82 -5.69
CA ILE A 134 18.94 0.86 -4.36
C ILE A 134 18.16 2.17 -4.18
N ASN A 135 18.77 3.31 -4.50
CA ASN A 135 18.13 4.62 -4.36
C ASN A 135 16.90 4.74 -5.27
N TRP A 136 17.00 4.25 -6.51
CA TRP A 136 15.88 4.22 -7.43
C TRP A 136 14.71 3.42 -6.86
N ASP A 137 14.96 2.20 -6.41
CA ASP A 137 13.97 1.28 -5.86
C ASP A 137 13.32 1.83 -4.58
N GLN A 138 14.10 2.42 -3.68
CA GLN A 138 13.58 3.06 -2.47
C GLN A 138 12.65 4.23 -2.80
N THR A 139 13.07 5.08 -3.74
CA THR A 139 12.27 6.23 -4.16
C THR A 139 10.99 5.79 -4.87
N GLU A 140 11.05 4.73 -5.69
CA GLU A 140 9.87 4.18 -6.36
C GLU A 140 8.89 3.54 -5.37
N LYS A 141 9.40 2.81 -4.37
CA LYS A 141 8.59 2.30 -3.25
C LYS A 141 7.90 3.44 -2.51
N ALA A 142 8.62 4.50 -2.17
CA ALA A 142 8.06 5.66 -1.49
C ALA A 142 6.97 6.34 -2.34
N ARG A 143 7.23 6.57 -3.64
CA ARG A 143 6.28 7.19 -4.57
C ARG A 143 4.96 6.41 -4.66
N VAL A 144 5.07 5.09 -4.87
CA VAL A 144 3.90 4.20 -4.97
C VAL A 144 3.17 4.11 -3.63
N GLN A 145 3.90 4.05 -2.52
CA GLN A 145 3.30 4.01 -1.19
C GLN A 145 2.51 5.29 -0.89
N VAL A 146 3.08 6.47 -1.12
CA VAL A 146 2.41 7.76 -0.89
C VAL A 146 1.12 7.86 -1.71
N TYR A 147 1.18 7.57 -3.00
CA TYR A 147 0.00 7.65 -3.87
C TYR A 147 -1.07 6.62 -3.46
N ASN A 148 -0.71 5.33 -3.31
CA ASN A 148 -1.67 4.28 -2.99
C ASN A 148 -2.33 4.50 -1.62
N THR A 149 -1.56 4.92 -0.60
CA THR A 149 -2.09 5.24 0.73
C THR A 149 -3.06 6.41 0.65
N SER A 150 -2.68 7.50 -0.04
CA SER A 150 -3.55 8.68 -0.19
C SER A 150 -4.84 8.35 -0.92
N LEU A 151 -4.78 7.48 -1.94
CA LEU A 151 -5.94 7.08 -2.73
C LEU A 151 -6.91 6.26 -1.87
N VAL A 152 -6.41 5.27 -1.15
CA VAL A 152 -7.21 4.41 -0.27
C VAL A 152 -7.88 5.24 0.84
N ILE A 153 -7.16 6.20 1.43
CA ILE A 153 -7.74 7.13 2.43
C ILE A 153 -8.84 7.99 1.81
N ALA A 154 -8.61 8.56 0.62
CA ALA A 154 -9.61 9.40 -0.04
C ALA A 154 -10.88 8.62 -0.39
N LEU A 155 -10.74 7.39 -0.90
CA LEU A 155 -11.88 6.51 -1.18
C LEU A 155 -12.64 6.12 0.09
N ALA A 156 -11.92 5.80 1.17
CA ALA A 156 -12.53 5.49 2.46
C ALA A 156 -13.36 6.67 2.99
N ARG A 157 -12.80 7.87 2.94
CA ARG A 157 -13.50 9.10 3.35
C ARG A 157 -14.73 9.37 2.49
N LEU A 158 -14.64 9.19 1.18
CA LEU A 158 -15.79 9.37 0.27
C LEU A 158 -16.92 8.38 0.61
N ARG A 159 -16.56 7.14 0.93
CA ARG A 159 -17.54 6.14 1.42
C ARG A 159 -18.18 6.59 2.74
N ILE A 160 -17.40 7.08 3.70
CA ILE A 160 -17.92 7.60 4.98
C ILE A 160 -18.89 8.76 4.77
N VAL A 161 -18.61 9.70 3.86
CA VAL A 161 -19.55 10.78 3.51
C VAL A 161 -20.85 10.22 2.95
N ASN A 162 -20.77 9.20 2.09
CA ASN A 162 -21.96 8.56 1.53
C ASN A 162 -22.76 7.81 2.60
N PHE A 163 -22.09 7.14 3.54
CA PHE A 163 -22.71 6.46 4.67
C PHE A 163 -23.47 7.45 5.55
N ALA A 164 -22.82 8.55 5.95
CA ALA A 164 -23.46 9.64 6.69
C ALA A 164 -24.72 10.16 5.96
N LYS A 165 -24.64 10.37 4.63
CA LYS A 165 -25.76 10.86 3.82
C LYS A 165 -26.90 9.86 3.64
N ALA A 166 -26.62 8.56 3.68
CA ALA A 166 -27.61 7.51 3.52
C ALA A 166 -28.27 7.13 4.85
N GLY A 167 -27.52 7.18 5.97
CA GLY A 167 -27.91 6.53 7.21
C GLY A 167 -27.96 5.01 7.05
N THR A 168 -28.58 4.32 8.01
CA THR A 168 -28.65 2.84 8.03
C THR A 168 -29.96 2.26 7.49
N ASP A 169 -30.82 3.10 6.89
CA ASP A 169 -32.06 2.64 6.25
C ASP A 169 -31.79 1.72 5.06
N GLN A 170 -30.61 1.83 4.45
CA GLN A 170 -30.13 0.99 3.36
C GLN A 170 -28.78 0.39 3.76
N LEU A 171 -28.54 -0.86 3.35
CA LEU A 171 -27.23 -1.48 3.51
C LEU A 171 -26.16 -0.60 2.81
N PRO A 172 -24.97 -0.45 3.40
CA PRO A 172 -23.91 0.36 2.82
C PRO A 172 -23.51 -0.20 1.44
N VAL A 173 -23.94 0.49 0.39
CA VAL A 173 -23.56 0.17 -0.99
C VAL A 173 -22.32 0.98 -1.33
N VAL A 174 -21.31 0.30 -1.87
CA VAL A 174 -20.11 0.94 -2.40
C VAL A 174 -20.32 1.21 -3.89
N PRO A 175 -20.41 2.49 -4.32
CA PRO A 175 -20.45 2.85 -5.72
C PRO A 175 -19.20 2.39 -6.46
N GLY A 176 -19.35 1.97 -7.72
CA GLY A 176 -18.23 1.44 -8.51
C GLY A 176 -17.07 2.42 -8.62
N ASP A 177 -17.30 3.71 -8.76
CA ASP A 177 -16.28 4.78 -8.80
C ASP A 177 -15.51 4.97 -7.49
N LEU A 178 -16.06 4.50 -6.36
CA LEU A 178 -15.42 4.49 -5.06
C LEU A 178 -14.66 3.18 -4.76
N CYS A 179 -14.65 2.23 -5.70
CA CYS A 179 -13.77 1.07 -5.67
C CYS A 179 -12.35 1.43 -6.12
N VAL A 180 -11.40 0.60 -5.71
CA VAL A 180 -10.01 0.79 -6.10
C VAL A 180 -9.81 0.52 -7.59
N ASN A 181 -10.55 -0.41 -8.21
CA ASN A 181 -10.67 -0.60 -9.68
C ASN A 181 -9.36 -0.51 -10.46
N GLN A 182 -8.32 -1.23 -10.03
CA GLN A 182 -7.00 -1.19 -10.70
C GLN A 182 -6.32 0.20 -10.71
N ARG A 183 -6.79 1.15 -9.91
CA ARG A 183 -6.22 2.52 -9.80
C ARG A 183 -4.97 2.57 -8.92
N LEU A 184 -4.65 1.47 -8.23
CA LEU A 184 -3.40 1.35 -7.46
C LEU A 184 -2.22 1.19 -8.40
N MET A 185 -1.16 1.91 -8.08
CA MET A 185 0.11 1.79 -8.78
C MET A 185 0.84 0.54 -8.33
N ARG A 186 1.39 -0.19 -9.30
CA ARG A 186 2.34 -1.27 -9.05
C ARG A 186 3.72 -0.67 -8.86
N CYS A 187 4.43 -1.17 -7.85
CA CYS A 187 5.83 -0.84 -7.66
C CYS A 187 6.67 -1.60 -8.69
N GLN A 188 7.48 -0.88 -9.46
CA GLN A 188 8.37 -1.47 -10.48
C GLN A 188 9.82 -1.25 -10.05
N LEU A 189 10.47 -2.31 -9.57
CA LEU A 189 11.84 -2.21 -9.09
C LEU A 189 12.82 -2.55 -10.21
N ILE A 190 13.99 -1.92 -10.19
CA ILE A 190 15.13 -2.34 -11.02
C ILE A 190 15.53 -3.77 -10.65
N SER A 191 15.42 -4.15 -9.37
CA SER A 191 15.64 -5.54 -8.94
C SER A 191 14.75 -6.56 -9.66
N ASP A 192 13.53 -6.18 -10.06
CA ASP A 192 12.59 -7.09 -10.73
C ASP A 192 13.03 -7.40 -12.18
N GLY A 193 13.81 -6.51 -12.78
CA GLY A 193 14.35 -6.63 -14.13
C GLY A 193 15.85 -6.89 -14.19
N PHE A 194 16.51 -7.11 -13.04
CA PHE A 194 17.98 -7.11 -12.95
C PHE A 194 18.65 -8.14 -13.87
N ALA A 195 18.04 -9.33 -14.00
CA ALA A 195 18.52 -10.36 -14.93
C ALA A 195 18.51 -9.88 -16.39
N ARG A 196 17.45 -9.16 -16.79
CA ARG A 196 17.30 -8.60 -18.14
C ARG A 196 18.25 -7.42 -18.37
N ILE A 197 18.49 -6.60 -17.36
CA ILE A 197 19.42 -5.47 -17.43
C ILE A 197 20.87 -5.98 -17.56
N MET A 198 21.24 -7.00 -16.77
CA MET A 198 22.55 -7.65 -16.85
C MET A 198 22.76 -8.33 -18.21
N GLU A 199 21.72 -8.95 -18.78
CA GLU A 199 21.78 -9.53 -20.12
C GLU A 199 22.06 -8.47 -21.20
N VAL A 200 21.39 -7.32 -21.14
CA VAL A 200 21.64 -6.20 -22.06
C VAL A 200 23.06 -5.65 -21.89
N MET A 201 23.53 -5.47 -20.65
CA MET A 201 24.90 -4.99 -20.40
C MET A 201 25.97 -5.96 -20.89
N ASN A 202 25.77 -7.26 -20.72
CA ASN A 202 26.67 -8.30 -21.24
C ASN A 202 26.70 -8.34 -22.77
N ASN A 203 25.57 -8.04 -23.43
CA ASN A 203 25.48 -7.99 -24.89
C ASN A 203 26.10 -6.71 -25.47
N VAL A 204 25.99 -5.58 -24.77
CA VAL A 204 26.66 -4.33 -25.17
C VAL A 204 28.18 -4.47 -25.05
N GLY A 205 28.70 -5.08 -23.98
CA GLY A 205 30.14 -5.34 -23.83
C GLY A 205 30.73 -6.37 -24.81
N ARG A 206 29.88 -7.14 -25.53
CA ARG A 206 30.29 -8.08 -26.58
C ARG A 206 30.36 -7.46 -27.97
N ALA A 207 29.63 -6.37 -28.21
CA ALA A 207 29.63 -5.70 -29.51
C ALA A 207 30.97 -4.99 -29.81
N ASP A 208 31.69 -4.58 -28.77
CA ASP A 208 32.97 -3.87 -28.89
C ASP A 208 34.19 -4.79 -29.12
N TYR A 209 34.00 -6.12 -29.20
CA TYR A 209 35.06 -7.11 -29.47
C TYR A 209 34.94 -7.79 -30.85
N LEU A 210 34.07 -7.27 -31.73
CA LEU A 210 33.87 -7.78 -33.11
C LEU A 210 34.12 -6.70 -34.19
N MET A 211 35.01 -5.74 -33.94
CA MET A 211 35.67 -4.95 -34.99
C MET A 211 37.17 -5.18 -34.98
#